data_AF-A0A7C5MRF7-F1
#
_entry.id   AF-A0A7C5MRF7-F1
#
_cell.length_a   1.000
_cell.length_b   1.000
_cell.length_c   1.000
_cell.angle_alpha   90.00
_cell.angle_beta   90.00
_cell.angle_gamma   90.00
#
_symmetry.space_group_name_H-M   'P 1'
#
loop_
_entity.id
_entity.type
_entity.pdbx_description
1 polymer ?
#
loop_
_entity_poly.entity_id
_entity_poly.type
_entity_poly.pdbx_seq_one_letter_code
_entity_poly.pdbx_strand_id
1 'polypeptide(L)'
;MKTKQQLIYSLSLTLLLGLFSTVNAQAVRNHVERAQDRNQISNDNATIQRDRAEIQQFRGYRAGLLKAVGNGNAGAARGHHIKLVRAMEREVNQSNAKVSKSVNELQQSKAEVRSDNREIRRDVSKRKPYRAANDRKERQDDVRDLADDRNDLNEVRRRAARQQEILSVFKGIKFVDNPNVLATIKAKKSLMDEFEQTMVRDMGENWEELKEDKRELREDRRQH
;
A
#
# COMPACT_ATOMS: atom_id res chain seq x y z
N MET A 1 40.08 45.80 -37.51
CA MET A 1 38.83 46.43 -37.05
C MET A 1 37.67 45.51 -37.39
N LYS A 2 37.24 44.64 -36.46
CA LYS A 2 36.06 43.79 -36.62
C LYS A 2 34.83 44.58 -36.18
N THR A 3 33.88 44.76 -37.08
CA THR A 3 32.70 45.61 -36.93
C THR A 3 31.72 45.01 -35.93
N LYS A 4 31.15 45.89 -35.08
CA LYS A 4 30.17 45.59 -34.02
C LYS A 4 28.90 44.82 -34.49
N GLN A 5 28.72 44.61 -35.79
CA GLN A 5 27.60 43.88 -36.38
C GLN A 5 27.71 42.34 -36.26
N GLN A 6 28.91 41.76 -36.17
CA GLN A 6 29.04 40.29 -36.08
C GLN A 6 28.78 39.72 -34.67
N LEU A 7 28.80 40.57 -33.64
CA LEU A 7 28.53 40.22 -32.24
C LEU A 7 27.03 40.18 -31.90
N ILE A 8 26.17 40.77 -32.74
CA ILE A 8 24.71 40.80 -32.52
C ILE A 8 24.05 39.52 -33.06
N TYR A 9 24.52 38.99 -34.20
CA TYR A 9 23.94 37.78 -34.81
C TYR A 9 24.34 36.46 -34.12
N SER A 10 25.44 36.45 -33.35
CA SER A 10 25.90 35.28 -32.58
C SER A 10 25.31 35.23 -31.17
N LEU A 11 24.67 36.30 -30.70
CA LEU A 11 23.93 36.33 -29.43
C LEU A 11 22.44 35.96 -29.59
N SER A 12 21.89 36.12 -30.80
CA SER A 12 20.48 35.81 -31.10
C SER A 12 20.23 34.34 -31.47
N LEU A 13 21.26 33.56 -31.83
CA LEU A 13 21.11 32.14 -32.18
C LEU A 13 21.14 31.21 -30.96
N THR A 14 21.77 31.63 -29.86
CA THR A 14 21.84 30.86 -28.60
C THR A 14 20.56 31.02 -27.75
N LEU A 15 19.78 32.08 -27.99
CA LEU A 15 18.50 32.32 -27.27
C LEU A 15 17.32 31.55 -27.89
N LEU A 16 17.43 31.09 -29.14
CA LEU A 16 16.35 30.38 -29.85
C LEU A 16 16.38 28.85 -29.66
N LEU A 17 17.51 28.28 -29.22
CA LEU A 17 17.66 26.83 -28.94
C LEU A 17 17.23 26.43 -27.52
N GLY A 18 17.01 27.40 -26.62
CA GLY A 18 16.57 27.14 -25.24
C GLY A 18 15.06 26.97 -25.06
N LEU A 19 14.26 27.23 -26.10
CA LEU A 19 12.79 27.22 -26.02
C LEU A 19 12.14 25.91 -26.51
N PHE A 20 12.91 24.97 -27.08
CA PHE A 20 12.40 23.67 -27.55
C PHE A 20 12.63 22.51 -26.56
N SER A 21 13.34 22.75 -25.45
CA SER A 21 13.65 21.74 -24.44
C SER A 21 12.60 21.61 -23.33
N THR A 22 11.71 22.59 -23.16
CA THR A 22 10.66 22.54 -22.11
C THR A 22 9.43 21.73 -22.53
N VAL A 23 9.01 21.85 -23.80
CA VAL A 23 7.82 21.13 -24.31
C VAL A 23 8.07 19.61 -24.41
N ASN A 24 9.28 19.22 -24.80
CA ASN A 24 9.67 17.80 -24.83
C ASN A 24 9.89 17.21 -23.43
N ALA A 25 10.38 18.01 -22.47
CA ALA A 25 10.55 17.54 -21.08
C ALA A 25 9.20 17.24 -20.41
N GLN A 26 8.16 18.02 -20.70
CA GLN A 26 6.82 17.83 -20.16
C GLN A 26 6.13 16.60 -20.79
N ALA A 27 6.26 16.41 -22.11
CA ALA A 27 5.75 15.20 -22.77
C ALA A 27 6.44 13.90 -22.30
N VAL A 28 7.76 13.94 -22.07
CA VAL A 28 8.52 12.79 -21.54
C VAL A 28 8.13 12.50 -20.09
N ARG A 29 7.99 13.52 -19.23
CA ARG A 29 7.56 13.35 -17.84
C ARG A 29 6.16 12.69 -17.76
N ASN A 30 5.20 13.22 -18.51
CA ASN A 30 3.84 12.66 -18.56
C ASN A 30 3.83 11.20 -19.09
N HIS A 31 4.76 10.84 -19.98
CA HIS A 31 4.88 9.45 -20.44
C HIS A 31 5.46 8.51 -19.37
N VAL A 32 6.44 8.99 -18.59
CA VAL A 32 7.04 8.23 -17.49
C VAL A 32 6.03 8.01 -16.36
N GLU A 33 5.30 9.04 -15.94
CA GLU A 33 4.24 8.97 -14.92
C GLU A 33 3.18 7.94 -15.33
N ARG A 34 2.62 8.06 -16.54
CA ARG A 34 1.65 7.08 -17.08
C ARG A 34 2.18 5.65 -17.13
N ALA A 35 3.48 5.45 -17.34
CA ALA A 35 4.08 4.12 -17.32
C ALA A 35 4.19 3.57 -15.89
N GLN A 36 4.50 4.43 -14.92
CA GLN A 36 4.52 4.07 -13.50
C GLN A 36 3.13 3.69 -12.99
N ASP A 37 2.10 4.49 -13.28
CA ASP A 37 0.72 4.21 -12.85
C ASP A 37 0.21 2.87 -13.41
N ARG A 38 0.53 2.59 -14.68
CA ARG A 38 0.19 1.29 -15.30
C ARG A 38 0.87 0.13 -14.61
N ASN A 39 2.12 0.31 -14.20
CA ASN A 39 2.86 -0.73 -13.47
C ASN A 39 2.29 -0.93 -12.07
N GLN A 40 1.90 0.13 -11.36
CA GLN A 40 1.20 0.05 -10.07
C GLN A 40 -0.10 -0.74 -10.21
N ILE A 41 -1.00 -0.30 -11.10
CA ILE A 41 -2.26 -1.01 -11.39
C ILE A 41 -2.02 -2.49 -11.72
N SER A 42 -1.00 -2.81 -12.50
CA SER A 42 -0.66 -4.21 -12.83
C SER A 42 -0.25 -5.00 -11.57
N ASN A 43 0.58 -4.40 -10.71
CA ASN A 43 1.03 -5.02 -9.46
C ASN A 43 -0.13 -5.22 -8.48
N ASP A 44 -1.04 -4.25 -8.36
CA ASP A 44 -2.18 -4.33 -7.44
C ASP A 44 -3.19 -5.38 -7.89
N ASN A 45 -3.45 -5.47 -9.19
CA ASN A 45 -4.22 -6.57 -9.75
C ASN A 45 -3.57 -7.93 -9.41
N ALA A 46 -2.25 -8.05 -9.56
CA ALA A 46 -1.54 -9.30 -9.25
C ALA A 46 -1.63 -9.65 -7.76
N THR A 47 -1.52 -8.66 -6.87
CA THR A 47 -1.69 -8.83 -5.41
C THR A 47 -3.12 -9.29 -5.09
N ILE A 48 -4.14 -8.63 -5.62
CA ILE A 48 -5.54 -9.04 -5.42
C ILE A 48 -5.81 -10.48 -5.88
N GLN A 49 -5.26 -10.90 -7.04
CA GLN A 49 -5.43 -12.28 -7.49
C GLN A 49 -4.75 -13.28 -6.55
N ARG A 50 -3.57 -12.93 -6.01
CA ARG A 50 -2.88 -13.73 -5.01
C ARG A 50 -3.72 -13.84 -3.74
N ASP A 51 -4.19 -12.73 -3.18
CA ASP A 51 -4.98 -12.69 -1.95
C ASP A 51 -6.26 -13.52 -2.10
N ARG A 52 -6.93 -13.40 -3.26
CA ARG A 52 -8.09 -14.23 -3.59
C ARG A 52 -7.77 -15.72 -3.57
N ALA A 53 -6.66 -16.13 -4.16
CA ALA A 53 -6.24 -17.52 -4.17
C ALA A 53 -5.88 -18.02 -2.76
N GLU A 54 -5.23 -17.18 -1.95
CA GLU A 54 -4.86 -17.49 -0.57
C GLU A 54 -6.09 -17.65 0.34
N ILE A 55 -7.10 -16.79 0.22
CA ILE A 55 -8.39 -16.91 0.91
C ILE A 55 -9.09 -18.22 0.51
N GLN A 56 -9.13 -18.54 -0.79
CA GLN A 56 -9.73 -19.79 -1.27
C GLN A 56 -9.00 -21.03 -0.71
N GLN A 57 -7.67 -20.99 -0.69
CA GLN A 57 -6.86 -22.05 -0.14
C GLN A 57 -7.10 -22.21 1.38
N PHE A 58 -7.16 -21.11 2.12
CA PHE A 58 -7.47 -21.10 3.55
C PHE A 58 -8.83 -21.72 3.84
N ARG A 59 -9.88 -21.33 3.09
CA ARG A 59 -11.22 -21.92 3.17
C ARG A 59 -11.21 -23.42 2.90
N GLY A 60 -10.44 -23.88 1.91
CA GLY A 60 -10.27 -25.29 1.60
C GLY A 60 -9.66 -26.07 2.77
N TYR A 61 -8.62 -25.54 3.40
CA TYR A 61 -8.02 -26.17 4.58
C TYR A 61 -8.94 -26.17 5.80
N ARG A 62 -9.68 -25.09 6.01
CA ARG A 62 -10.71 -24.97 7.05
C ARG A 62 -11.81 -26.03 6.87
N ALA A 63 -12.37 -26.16 5.68
CA ALA A 63 -13.40 -27.15 5.39
C ALA A 63 -12.87 -28.59 5.58
N GLY A 64 -11.65 -28.86 5.11
CA GLY A 64 -10.97 -30.14 5.30
C GLY A 64 -10.75 -30.49 6.77
N LEU A 65 -10.33 -29.51 7.58
CA LEU A 65 -10.17 -29.70 9.03
C LEU A 65 -11.49 -30.08 9.69
N LEU A 66 -12.56 -29.32 9.45
CA LEU A 66 -13.86 -29.56 10.06
C LEU A 66 -14.44 -30.92 9.66
N LYS A 67 -14.31 -31.31 8.38
CA LYS A 67 -14.72 -32.63 7.88
C LYS A 67 -13.92 -33.76 8.54
N ALA A 68 -12.60 -33.62 8.62
CA ALA A 68 -11.74 -34.64 9.22
C ALA A 68 -12.05 -34.83 10.71
N VAL A 69 -12.30 -33.74 11.44
CA VAL A 69 -12.71 -33.80 12.85
C VAL A 69 -14.09 -34.47 13.00
N GLY A 70 -15.07 -34.08 12.18
CA GLY A 70 -16.41 -34.70 12.19
C GLY A 70 -16.39 -36.20 11.91
N ASN A 71 -15.45 -36.67 11.10
CA ASN A 71 -15.26 -38.09 10.77
C ASN A 71 -14.34 -38.84 11.76
N GLY A 72 -13.85 -38.20 12.81
CA GLY A 72 -12.88 -38.81 13.74
C GLY A 72 -11.52 -39.12 13.13
N ASN A 73 -11.20 -38.58 11.95
CA ASN A 73 -9.91 -38.81 11.28
C ASN A 73 -8.84 -37.86 11.82
N ALA A 74 -8.22 -38.26 12.93
CA ALA A 74 -7.19 -37.46 13.61
C ALA A 74 -5.98 -37.14 12.73
N GLY A 75 -5.57 -38.06 11.85
CA GLY A 75 -4.45 -37.88 10.93
C GLY A 75 -4.73 -36.77 9.91
N ALA A 76 -5.88 -36.84 9.24
CA ALA A 76 -6.32 -35.81 8.30
C ALA A 76 -6.54 -34.46 9.00
N ALA A 77 -7.13 -34.47 10.19
CA ALA A 77 -7.34 -33.25 10.98
C ALA A 77 -6.01 -32.57 11.32
N ARG A 78 -5.00 -33.33 11.75
CA ARG A 78 -3.65 -32.81 12.00
C ARG A 78 -3.03 -32.24 10.73
N GLY A 79 -3.16 -32.93 9.59
CA GLY A 79 -2.66 -32.47 8.31
C GLY A 79 -3.26 -31.12 7.88
N HIS A 80 -4.58 -30.96 7.99
CA HIS A 80 -5.25 -29.69 7.68
C HIS A 80 -4.90 -28.58 8.69
N HIS A 81 -4.76 -28.91 9.97
CA HIS A 81 -4.33 -27.95 10.98
C HIS A 81 -2.93 -27.38 10.68
N ILE A 82 -1.96 -28.22 10.31
CA ILE A 82 -0.61 -27.76 9.91
C ILE A 82 -0.68 -26.84 8.69
N LYS A 83 -1.50 -27.19 7.69
CA LYS A 83 -1.69 -26.37 6.49
C LYS A 83 -2.29 -24.99 6.81
N LEU A 84 -3.28 -24.94 7.72
CA LEU A 84 -3.87 -23.69 8.21
C LEU A 84 -2.83 -22.84 8.96
N VAL A 85 -2.08 -23.44 9.89
CA VAL A 85 -1.02 -22.72 10.63
C VAL A 85 -0.01 -22.10 9.66
N ARG A 86 0.45 -22.85 8.66
CA ARG A 86 1.37 -22.32 7.64
C ARG A 86 0.75 -21.22 6.79
N ALA A 87 -0.54 -21.29 6.48
CA ALA A 87 -1.23 -20.24 5.75
C ALA A 87 -1.33 -18.96 6.60
N MET A 88 -1.71 -19.09 7.86
CA MET A 88 -1.79 -17.97 8.81
C MET A 88 -0.42 -17.33 9.07
N GLU A 89 0.65 -18.14 9.17
CA GLU A 89 2.02 -17.62 9.31
C GLU A 89 2.44 -16.77 8.11
N ARG A 90 2.10 -17.22 6.88
CA ARG A 90 2.39 -16.43 5.67
C ARG A 90 1.63 -15.11 5.67
N GLU A 91 0.33 -15.15 5.93
CA GLU A 91 -0.53 -13.96 6.02
C GLU A 91 0.00 -12.97 7.06
N VAL A 92 0.32 -13.44 8.27
CA VAL A 92 0.91 -12.61 9.34
C VAL A 92 2.22 -11.96 8.89
N ASN A 93 3.08 -12.70 8.19
CA ASN A 93 4.33 -12.14 7.65
C ASN A 93 4.06 -11.07 6.59
N GLN A 94 3.07 -11.26 5.71
CA GLN A 94 2.65 -10.27 4.74
C GLN A 94 2.11 -9.01 5.44
N SER A 95 1.27 -9.15 6.46
CA SER A 95 0.76 -8.02 7.25
C SER A 95 1.86 -7.25 7.97
N ASN A 96 2.87 -7.95 8.50
CA ASN A 96 4.05 -7.28 9.09
C ASN A 96 4.87 -6.51 8.04
N ALA A 97 4.95 -7.03 6.81
CA ALA A 97 5.57 -6.31 5.70
C ALA A 97 4.75 -5.05 5.33
N LYS A 98 3.41 -5.13 5.32
CA LYS A 98 2.52 -3.97 5.15
C LYS A 98 2.73 -2.92 6.24
N VAL A 99 2.80 -3.32 7.52
CA VAL A 99 3.13 -2.40 8.63
C VAL A 99 4.45 -1.68 8.37
N SER A 100 5.48 -2.41 7.93
CA SER A 100 6.79 -1.82 7.63
C SER A 100 6.72 -0.81 6.48
N LYS A 101 5.93 -1.09 5.44
CA LYS A 101 5.67 -0.16 4.33
C LYS A 101 4.98 1.11 4.83
N SER A 102 3.88 1.00 5.59
CA SER A 102 3.16 2.17 6.12
C SER A 102 3.98 2.99 7.13
N VAL A 103 4.94 2.36 7.83
CA VAL A 103 5.91 3.11 8.64
C VAL A 103 6.81 3.98 7.78
N ASN A 104 7.24 3.50 6.61
CA ASN A 104 8.07 4.25 5.69
C ASN A 104 7.29 5.38 5.01
N GLU A 105 6.06 5.11 4.57
CA GLU A 105 5.13 6.13 4.02
C GLU A 105 4.93 7.26 5.04
N LEU A 106 4.60 6.94 6.29
CA LEU A 106 4.49 7.94 7.34
C LEU A 106 5.78 8.75 7.59
N GLN A 107 6.95 8.14 7.43
CA GLN A 107 8.23 8.84 7.56
C GLN A 107 8.48 9.79 6.40
N GLN A 108 8.09 9.40 5.19
CA GLN A 108 8.19 10.21 3.99
C GLN A 108 7.30 11.46 4.12
N SER A 109 6.03 11.32 4.48
CA SER A 109 5.09 12.45 4.62
C SER A 109 5.53 13.40 5.74
N LYS A 110 6.17 12.88 6.80
CA LYS A 110 6.83 13.75 7.81
C LYS A 110 7.99 14.54 7.24
N ALA A 111 8.76 13.96 6.32
CA ALA A 111 9.90 14.61 5.69
C ALA A 111 9.44 15.69 4.69
N GLU A 112 8.36 15.45 3.96
CA GLU A 112 7.73 16.38 3.00
C GLU A 112 7.20 17.62 3.73
N VAL A 113 6.36 17.45 4.76
CA VAL A 113 5.92 18.57 5.63
C VAL A 113 7.09 19.39 6.18
N ARG A 114 8.21 18.73 6.55
CA ARG A 114 9.42 19.44 7.03
C ARG A 114 10.12 20.20 5.90
N SER A 115 10.13 19.64 4.69
CA SER A 115 10.69 20.30 3.51
C SER A 115 9.91 21.55 3.18
N ASP A 116 8.59 21.45 3.11
CA ASP A 116 7.69 22.58 2.82
C ASP A 116 7.85 23.72 3.81
N ASN A 117 7.96 23.38 5.09
CA ASN A 117 8.24 24.38 6.12
C ASN A 117 9.57 25.11 5.89
N ARG A 118 10.60 24.44 5.35
CA ARG A 118 11.87 25.10 5.00
C ARG A 118 11.74 25.94 3.73
N GLU A 119 10.96 25.47 2.75
CA GLU A 119 10.72 26.18 1.48
C GLU A 119 9.92 27.46 1.71
N ILE A 120 8.82 27.39 2.46
CA ILE A 120 8.06 28.57 2.91
C ILE A 120 8.99 29.59 3.59
N ARG A 121 9.83 29.15 4.54
CA ARG A 121 10.76 30.05 5.25
C ARG A 121 11.76 30.71 4.30
N ARG A 122 12.29 29.95 3.35
CA ARG A 122 13.24 30.41 2.33
C ARG A 122 12.59 31.42 1.38
N ASP A 123 11.35 31.17 0.95
CA ASP A 123 10.70 32.03 -0.03
C ASP A 123 10.13 33.30 0.59
N VAL A 124 9.73 33.25 1.86
CA VAL A 124 9.49 34.45 2.68
C VAL A 124 10.77 35.29 2.81
N SER A 125 11.92 34.69 3.15
CA SER A 125 13.17 35.44 3.31
C SER A 125 13.68 36.05 1.99
N LYS A 126 13.43 35.36 0.87
CA LYS A 126 13.72 35.86 -0.49
C LYS A 126 12.68 36.86 -1.03
N ARG A 127 11.69 37.25 -0.22
CA ARG A 127 10.59 38.16 -0.63
C ARG A 127 9.85 37.69 -1.88
N LYS A 128 9.55 36.39 -1.94
CA LYS A 128 8.77 35.75 -3.02
C LYS A 128 7.36 35.38 -2.51
N PRO A 129 6.44 36.35 -2.33
CA PRO A 129 5.17 36.13 -1.67
C PRO A 129 4.24 35.15 -2.41
N TYR A 130 4.27 35.15 -3.75
CA TYR A 130 3.47 34.23 -4.55
C TYR A 130 3.90 32.77 -4.38
N ARG A 131 5.21 32.51 -4.34
CA ARG A 131 5.73 31.14 -4.12
C ARG A 131 5.45 30.68 -2.71
N ALA A 132 5.73 31.52 -1.71
CA ALA A 132 5.41 31.21 -0.32
C ALA A 132 3.90 30.97 -0.07
N ALA A 133 3.00 31.49 -0.92
CA ALA A 133 1.58 31.18 -0.85
C ALA A 133 1.25 29.80 -1.45
N ASN A 134 1.90 29.42 -2.55
CA ASN A 134 1.79 28.08 -3.14
C ASN A 134 2.38 27.02 -2.21
N ASP A 135 3.59 27.22 -1.69
CA ASP A 135 4.25 26.30 -0.75
C ASP A 135 3.40 26.10 0.54
N ARG A 136 2.61 27.11 0.94
CA ARG A 136 1.67 26.98 2.07
C ARG A 136 0.49 26.08 1.75
N LYS A 137 0.03 26.07 0.51
CA LYS A 137 -1.06 25.22 0.05
C LYS A 137 -0.57 23.78 -0.04
N GLU A 138 0.58 23.55 -0.66
CA GLU A 138 1.24 22.22 -0.71
C GLU A 138 1.41 21.65 0.69
N ARG A 139 1.92 22.46 1.63
CA ARG A 139 2.02 22.05 3.04
C ARG A 139 0.67 21.63 3.66
N GLN A 140 -0.43 22.29 3.30
CA GLN A 140 -1.75 21.92 3.82
C GLN A 140 -2.21 20.56 3.29
N ASP A 141 -1.80 20.21 2.07
CA ASP A 141 -2.05 18.92 1.45
C ASP A 141 -1.18 17.86 2.16
N ASP A 142 0.13 18.07 2.27
CA ASP A 142 1.06 17.17 2.98
C ASP A 142 0.70 16.91 4.46
N VAL A 143 0.13 17.92 5.14
CA VAL A 143 -0.33 17.76 6.53
C VAL A 143 -1.55 16.85 6.63
N ARG A 144 -2.41 16.85 5.60
CA ARG A 144 -3.56 15.94 5.52
C ARG A 144 -3.08 14.52 5.22
N ASP A 145 -2.20 14.35 4.24
CA ASP A 145 -1.63 13.05 3.88
C ASP A 145 -0.91 12.42 5.07
N LEU A 146 -0.14 13.22 5.81
CA LEU A 146 0.49 12.79 7.07
C LEU A 146 -0.52 12.31 8.13
N ALA A 147 -1.70 12.91 8.19
CA ALA A 147 -2.74 12.50 9.12
C ALA A 147 -3.39 11.18 8.68
N ASP A 148 -3.61 11.01 7.38
CA ASP A 148 -4.18 9.81 6.78
C ASP A 148 -3.22 8.62 6.91
N ASP A 149 -1.95 8.77 6.54
CA ASP A 149 -0.89 7.75 6.73
C ASP A 149 -0.77 7.28 8.18
N ARG A 150 -1.01 8.19 9.12
CA ARG A 150 -0.99 7.85 10.55
C ARG A 150 -2.17 6.98 10.92
N ASN A 151 -3.35 7.25 10.38
CA ASN A 151 -4.55 6.46 10.61
C ASN A 151 -4.40 5.08 9.99
N ASP A 152 -3.91 5.01 8.75
CA ASP A 152 -3.67 3.76 8.02
C ASP A 152 -2.65 2.89 8.75
N LEU A 153 -1.54 3.47 9.20
CA LEU A 153 -0.55 2.75 9.99
C LEU A 153 -1.16 2.15 11.28
N ASN A 154 -2.04 2.88 11.96
CA ASN A 154 -2.68 2.38 13.17
C ASN A 154 -3.64 1.22 12.86
N GLU A 155 -4.39 1.32 11.77
CA GLU A 155 -5.30 0.28 11.31
C GLU A 155 -4.53 -1.00 10.94
N VAL A 156 -3.53 -0.89 10.07
CA VAL A 156 -2.71 -2.03 9.63
C VAL A 156 -2.00 -2.68 10.81
N ARG A 157 -1.48 -1.90 11.78
CA ARG A 157 -0.89 -2.43 13.02
C ARG A 157 -1.87 -3.21 13.87
N ARG A 158 -3.07 -2.66 14.10
CA ARG A 158 -4.12 -3.30 14.89
C ARG A 158 -4.50 -4.64 14.27
N ARG A 159 -4.63 -4.68 12.94
CA ARG A 159 -4.99 -5.90 12.22
C ARG A 159 -3.87 -6.94 12.26
N ALA A 160 -2.62 -6.55 12.00
CA ALA A 160 -1.47 -7.44 12.09
C ALA A 160 -1.32 -8.02 13.51
N ALA A 161 -1.48 -7.20 14.55
CA ALA A 161 -1.47 -7.65 15.94
C ALA A 161 -2.59 -8.66 16.22
N ARG A 162 -3.80 -8.42 15.69
CA ARG A 162 -4.92 -9.35 15.86
C ARG A 162 -4.68 -10.67 15.15
N GLN A 163 -4.16 -10.66 13.92
CA GLN A 163 -3.79 -11.87 13.19
C GLN A 163 -2.73 -12.69 13.95
N GLN A 164 -1.71 -12.03 14.51
CA GLN A 164 -0.67 -12.66 15.33
C GLN A 164 -1.28 -13.33 16.59
N GLU A 165 -2.20 -12.64 17.27
CA GLU A 165 -2.89 -13.18 18.43
C GLU A 165 -3.71 -14.42 18.07
N ILE A 166 -4.54 -14.32 17.02
CA ILE A 166 -5.35 -15.44 16.53
C ILE A 166 -4.47 -16.64 16.17
N LEU A 167 -3.34 -16.42 15.47
CA LEU A 167 -2.37 -17.47 15.14
C LEU A 167 -1.80 -18.14 16.41
N SER A 168 -1.40 -17.35 17.40
CA SER A 168 -0.87 -17.86 18.67
C SER A 168 -1.88 -18.76 19.39
N VAL A 169 -3.12 -18.28 19.55
CA VAL A 169 -4.20 -19.06 20.20
C VAL A 169 -4.53 -20.30 19.37
N PHE A 170 -4.62 -20.17 18.04
CA PHE A 170 -4.98 -21.28 17.15
C PHE A 170 -3.97 -22.43 17.22
N LYS A 171 -2.67 -22.13 17.31
CA LYS A 171 -1.58 -23.11 17.52
C LYS A 171 -1.70 -23.83 18.85
N GLY A 172 -2.06 -23.11 19.92
CA GLY A 172 -2.14 -23.66 21.28
C GLY A 172 -3.27 -24.67 21.49
N ILE A 173 -4.35 -24.60 20.70
CA ILE A 173 -5.51 -25.49 20.87
C ILE A 173 -5.21 -26.88 20.29
N LYS A 174 -5.15 -27.90 21.15
CA LYS A 174 -5.02 -29.32 20.78
C LYS A 174 -6.38 -30.04 20.75
N PHE A 175 -6.57 -30.95 19.79
CA PHE A 175 -7.81 -31.75 19.67
C PHE A 175 -7.80 -33.03 20.50
N VAL A 176 -6.64 -33.65 20.68
CA VAL A 176 -6.52 -35.07 21.05
C VAL A 176 -6.73 -35.32 22.55
N ASP A 177 -6.57 -34.29 23.39
CA ASP A 177 -6.55 -34.45 24.85
C ASP A 177 -7.61 -33.57 25.57
N ASN A 178 -8.56 -32.99 24.82
CA ASN A 178 -9.55 -32.08 25.41
C ASN A 178 -10.85 -32.82 25.74
N PRO A 179 -11.24 -32.94 27.02
CA PRO A 179 -12.51 -33.57 27.41
C PRO A 179 -13.74 -32.82 26.86
N ASN A 180 -13.58 -31.57 26.43
CA ASN A 180 -14.60 -30.76 25.76
C ASN A 180 -14.25 -30.49 24.29
N VAL A 181 -14.20 -31.56 23.49
CA VAL A 181 -13.92 -31.53 22.05
C VAL A 181 -14.86 -30.56 21.30
N LEU A 182 -16.14 -30.51 21.67
CA LEU A 182 -17.12 -29.62 21.02
C LEU A 182 -16.81 -28.14 21.24
N ALA A 183 -16.50 -27.73 22.47
CA ALA A 183 -16.09 -26.34 22.74
C ALA A 183 -14.79 -25.99 22.02
N THR A 184 -13.84 -26.93 21.97
CA THR A 184 -12.55 -26.80 21.27
C THR A 184 -12.74 -26.54 19.76
N ILE A 185 -13.62 -27.31 19.12
CA ILE A 185 -13.98 -27.13 17.70
C ILE A 185 -14.62 -25.77 17.49
N LYS A 186 -15.56 -25.38 18.36
CA LYS A 186 -16.24 -24.08 18.26
C LYS A 186 -15.25 -22.92 18.37
N ALA A 187 -14.32 -22.98 19.32
CA ALA A 187 -13.28 -21.98 19.50
C ALA A 187 -12.37 -21.88 18.27
N LYS A 188 -11.83 -23.01 17.77
CA LYS A 188 -11.02 -23.01 16.54
C LYS A 188 -11.79 -22.50 15.32
N LYS A 189 -13.07 -22.85 15.18
CA LYS A 189 -13.91 -22.35 14.09
C LYS A 189 -14.03 -20.83 14.17
N SER A 190 -14.33 -20.29 15.35
CA SER A 190 -14.41 -18.84 15.57
C SER A 190 -13.12 -18.11 15.20
N LEU A 191 -11.96 -18.66 15.60
CA LEU A 191 -10.65 -18.10 15.26
C LEU A 191 -10.39 -18.13 13.75
N MET A 192 -10.75 -19.22 13.07
CA MET A 192 -10.63 -19.29 11.60
C MET A 192 -11.56 -18.32 10.89
N ASP A 193 -12.80 -18.16 11.37
CA ASP A 193 -13.76 -17.19 10.83
C ASP A 193 -13.24 -15.76 10.96
N GLU A 194 -12.70 -15.42 12.14
CA GLU A 194 -12.14 -14.10 12.38
C GLU A 194 -10.88 -13.84 11.56
N PHE A 195 -9.97 -14.81 11.48
CA PHE A 195 -8.77 -14.70 10.65
C PHE A 195 -9.14 -14.49 9.18
N GLU A 196 -10.08 -15.27 8.66
CA GLU A 196 -10.58 -15.13 7.29
C GLU A 196 -11.17 -13.74 7.05
N GLN A 197 -11.90 -13.17 8.01
CA GLN A 197 -12.43 -11.81 7.90
C GLN A 197 -11.32 -10.76 7.81
N THR A 198 -10.19 -10.94 8.50
CA THR A 198 -9.04 -10.03 8.35
C THR A 198 -8.46 -10.10 6.93
N MET A 199 -8.29 -11.29 6.37
CA MET A 199 -7.80 -11.47 4.98
C MET A 199 -8.76 -10.85 3.95
N VAL A 200 -10.07 -11.01 4.16
CA VAL A 200 -11.09 -10.42 3.27
C VAL A 200 -11.07 -8.90 3.34
N ARG A 201 -10.85 -8.32 4.53
CA ARG A 201 -10.71 -6.87 4.70
C ARG A 201 -9.47 -6.35 3.97
N ASP A 202 -8.33 -6.99 4.13
CA ASP A 202 -7.09 -6.66 3.42
C ASP A 202 -7.26 -6.63 1.90
N MET A 203 -7.90 -7.67 1.36
CA MET A 203 -8.19 -7.74 -0.07
C MET A 203 -9.17 -6.62 -0.48
N GLY A 204 -10.12 -6.27 0.38
CA GLY A 204 -11.09 -5.18 0.15
C GLY A 204 -10.41 -3.80 0.03
N GLU A 205 -9.47 -3.52 0.93
CA GLU A 205 -8.66 -2.28 0.89
C GLU A 205 -7.82 -2.20 -0.38
N ASN A 206 -7.10 -3.28 -0.74
CA ASN A 206 -6.35 -3.35 -2.00
C ASN A 206 -7.26 -3.10 -3.23
N TRP A 207 -8.53 -3.51 -3.17
CA TRP A 207 -9.51 -3.26 -4.23
C TRP A 207 -9.99 -1.80 -4.28
N GLU A 208 -10.06 -1.12 -3.14
CA GLU A 208 -10.41 0.30 -3.06
C GLU A 208 -9.28 1.17 -3.59
N GLU A 209 -8.03 0.90 -3.17
CA GLU A 209 -6.80 1.53 -3.70
C GLU A 209 -6.75 1.39 -5.24
N LEU A 210 -6.89 0.17 -5.77
CA LEU A 210 -6.90 -0.06 -7.22
C LEU A 210 -8.00 0.72 -7.97
N LYS A 211 -9.15 0.98 -7.34
CA LYS A 211 -10.22 1.77 -7.97
C LYS A 211 -9.86 3.25 -7.99
N GLU A 212 -9.23 3.74 -6.93
CA GLU A 212 -8.71 5.10 -6.82
C GLU A 212 -7.64 5.37 -7.88
N ASP A 213 -6.61 4.51 -7.98
CA ASP A 213 -5.56 4.64 -9.01
C ASP A 213 -6.13 4.68 -10.43
N LYS A 214 -7.15 3.85 -10.69
CA LYS A 214 -7.84 3.84 -11.99
C LYS A 214 -8.66 5.09 -12.24
N ARG A 215 -9.18 5.74 -11.19
CA ARG A 215 -9.93 7.00 -11.29
C ARG A 215 -8.95 8.14 -11.58
N GLU A 216 -7.86 8.24 -10.82
CA GLU A 216 -6.82 9.25 -11.00
C GLU A 216 -6.23 9.19 -12.42
N LEU A 217 -5.88 7.99 -12.89
CA LEU A 217 -5.37 7.79 -14.24
C LEU A 217 -6.36 8.23 -15.34
N ARG A 218 -7.68 8.20 -15.08
CA ARG A 218 -8.70 8.71 -16.02
C ARG A 218 -8.80 10.23 -15.97
N GLU A 219 -8.62 10.83 -14.81
CA GLU A 219 -8.64 12.28 -14.63
C GLU A 219 -7.42 12.92 -15.31
N ASP A 220 -6.24 12.33 -15.17
CA ASP A 220 -5.02 12.78 -15.85
C ASP A 220 -5.12 12.70 -17.37
N ARG A 221 -5.88 11.72 -17.89
CA ARG A 221 -6.18 11.63 -19.33
C ARG A 221 -7.14 12.70 -19.83
N ARG A 222 -7.93 13.33 -18.96
CA ARG A 222 -8.88 14.41 -19.33
C ARG A 222 -8.24 15.78 -19.25
N GLN A 223 -7.22 15.94 -18.40
CA GLN A 223 -6.51 17.21 -18.18
C GLN A 223 -5.38 17.46 -19.19
N HIS A 224 -5.07 16.48 -20.05
CA HIS A 224 -3.99 16.49 -21.05
C HIS A 224 -4.47 16.05 -22.43
#